data_AF-A0A9X9PY90-F1
#
_entry.id   AF-A0A9X9PY90-F1
#
_cell.length_a   1.000
_cell.length_b   1.000
_cell.length_c   1.000
_cell.angle_alpha   90.00
_cell.angle_beta   90.00
_cell.angle_gamma   90.00
#
_symmetry.space_group_name_H-M   'P 1'
#
loop_
_entity.id
_entity.type
_entity.pdbx_description
1 polymer ?
#
loop_
_entity_poly.entity_id
_entity_poly.type
_entity_poly.pdbx_seq_one_letter_code
_entity_poly.pdbx_strand_id
1 'polypeptide(L)' 'MIPSDLERRILEAKQKGFVPFLVSATAGTTVYGAFDPLLAVADICKKYKIWMHVD' A
#
# COMPACT_ATOMS: atom_id res chain seq x y z
N MET A 1 6.85 -4.15 3.59
CA MET A 1 6.15 -2.85 3.51
C MET A 1 5.93 -2.28 4.91
N ILE A 2 5.98 -0.96 5.09
CA ILE A 2 5.65 -0.30 6.38
C ILE A 2 4.36 0.51 6.19
N PRO A 3 3.25 0.21 6.92
CA PRO A 3 1.96 0.87 6.73
C PRO A 3 1.97 2.38 6.92
N SER A 4 2.70 2.88 7.92
CA SER A 4 2.83 4.32 8.17
C SER A 4 3.55 5.04 7.01
N ASP A 5 4.54 4.38 6.40
CA ASP A 5 5.22 4.95 5.23
C ASP A 5 4.34 4.93 3.99
N LEU A 6 3.55 3.86 3.78
CA LEU A 6 2.56 3.78 2.72
C LEU A 6 1.57 4.96 2.78
N GLU A 7 0.97 5.20 3.95
CA GLU A 7 0.01 6.29 4.13
C GLU A 7 0.64 7.66 3.91
N ARG A 8 1.87 7.87 4.42
CA ARG A 8 2.65 9.09 4.17
C ARG A 8 2.85 9.33 2.67
N ARG A 9 3.24 8.32 1.91
CA ARG A 9 3.46 8.41 0.45
C ARG A 9 2.17 8.71 -0.33
N ILE A 10 1.05 8.13 0.09
CA ILE A 10 -0.27 8.43 -0.50
C ILE A 10 -0.63 9.91 -0.32
N LEU A 11 -0.41 10.46 0.88
CA LEU A 11 -0.67 11.87 1.18
C LEU A 11 0.25 12.80 0.39
N GLU A 12 1.56 12.50 0.31
CA GLU A 12 2.51 13.26 -0.50
C GLU A 12 2.15 13.26 -1.98
N ALA A 13 1.72 12.11 -2.53
CA ALA A 13 1.29 12.02 -3.93
C ALA A 13 0.06 12.89 -4.19
N LYS A 14 -0.93 12.83 -3.28
CA LYS A 14 -2.14 13.68 -3.36
C LYS A 14 -1.82 15.17 -3.26
N GLN A 15 -0.91 15.58 -2.37
CA GLN A 15 -0.47 16.97 -2.24
C GLN A 15 0.17 17.52 -3.52
N LYS A 16 0.84 16.65 -4.29
CA LYS A 16 1.44 17.00 -5.59
C LYS A 16 0.42 16.97 -6.74
N GLY A 17 -0.86 16.72 -6.47
CA GLY A 17 -1.91 16.64 -7.48
C GLY A 17 -1.95 15.31 -8.24
N PHE A 18 -1.20 14.29 -7.80
CA PHE A 18 -1.30 12.95 -8.38
C PHE A 18 -2.51 12.18 -7.83
N VAL A 19 -2.92 11.16 -8.57
CA VAL A 19 -4.03 10.27 -8.22
C VAL A 19 -3.50 8.86 -7.98
N PRO A 20 -3.20 8.47 -6.73
CA PRO A 20 -2.89 7.09 -6.38
C PRO A 20 -4.09 6.19 -6.69
N PHE A 21 -3.86 5.10 -7.42
CA PHE A 21 -4.95 4.22 -7.88
C PHE A 21 -4.72 2.74 -7.55
N LEU A 22 -3.47 2.34 -7.32
CA LEU A 22 -3.07 0.95 -7.05
C LEU A 22 -2.07 0.89 -5.88
N VAL A 23 -2.25 -0.11 -5.02
CA VAL A 23 -1.23 -0.64 -4.11
C VAL A 23 -1.05 -2.13 -4.41
N SER A 24 0.20 -2.55 -4.58
CA SER A 24 0.59 -3.96 -4.70
C SER A 24 1.26 -4.36 -3.40
N ALA A 25 0.60 -5.20 -2.60
CA ALA A 25 1.19 -5.83 -1.43
C ALA A 25 1.69 -7.23 -1.80
N THR A 26 2.71 -7.73 -1.13
CA THR A 26 3.29 -9.05 -1.42
C THR A 26 3.09 -10.02 -0.26
N ALA A 27 2.55 -11.20 -0.55
CA ALA A 27 2.33 -12.31 0.37
C ALA A 27 3.38 -13.42 0.17
N GLY A 28 4.67 -13.04 0.35
CA GLY A 28 5.81 -13.94 0.14
C GLY A 28 6.76 -13.40 -0.91
N THR A 29 7.66 -12.48 -0.51
CA THR A 29 8.67 -11.94 -1.42
C THR A 29 9.63 -13.02 -1.92
N THR A 30 10.13 -12.87 -3.15
CA THR A 30 10.94 -13.91 -3.82
C THR A 30 12.19 -14.32 -3.02
N VAL A 31 12.89 -13.37 -2.39
CA VAL A 31 14.19 -13.64 -1.75
C VAL A 31 14.02 -14.20 -0.33
N TYR A 32 13.20 -13.53 0.49
CA TYR A 32 13.12 -13.81 1.92
C TYR A 32 11.80 -14.48 2.32
N GLY A 33 10.86 -14.67 1.39
CA GLY A 33 9.52 -15.16 1.69
C GLY A 33 8.77 -14.22 2.64
N ALA A 34 9.09 -12.91 2.63
CA ALA A 34 8.53 -11.97 3.59
C ALA A 34 7.09 -11.62 3.23
N PHE A 35 6.26 -11.40 4.26
CA PHE A 35 4.86 -11.02 4.12
C PHE A 35 4.65 -9.56 4.51
N ASP A 36 3.95 -8.82 3.65
CA ASP A 36 3.47 -7.49 4.00
C ASP A 36 2.32 -7.57 5.04
N PRO A 37 2.13 -6.54 5.88
CA PRO A 37 1.04 -6.50 6.86
C PRO A 37 -0.32 -6.22 6.19
N LEU A 38 -0.87 -7.24 5.51
CA LEU A 38 -2.03 -7.13 4.60
C LEU A 38 -3.24 -6.43 5.21
N LEU A 39 -3.58 -6.71 6.48
CA LEU A 39 -4.75 -6.09 7.14
C LEU A 39 -4.58 -4.57 7.25
N ALA A 40 -3.43 -4.11 7.72
CA ALA A 40 -3.15 -2.68 7.85
C ALA A 40 -3.10 -1.98 6.48
N VAL A 41 -2.54 -2.66 5.47
CA VAL A 41 -2.52 -2.14 4.09
C VAL A 41 -3.93 -2.03 3.52
N ALA A 42 -4.79 -3.03 3.76
CA ALA A 42 -6.18 -3.02 3.32
C ALA A 42 -6.98 -1.88 3.95
N ASP A 43 -6.79 -1.61 5.24
CA ASP A 43 -7.46 -0.50 5.93
C ASP A 43 -7.08 0.86 5.32
N ILE A 44 -5.79 1.06 5.00
CA ILE A 44 -5.29 2.25 4.31
C ILE A 44 -5.90 2.35 2.90
N CYS A 45 -5.84 1.26 2.11
CA CYS A 45 -6.37 1.25 0.74
C CYS A 45 -7.88 1.57 0.71
N LYS A 46 -8.66 1.01 1.64
CA LYS A 46 -10.09 1.33 1.80
C LYS A 46 -10.30 2.79 2.15
N LYS A 47 -9.55 3.34 3.13
CA LYS A 47 -9.63 4.75 3.55
C LYS A 47 -9.43 5.71 2.37
N TYR A 48 -8.49 5.41 1.48
CA TYR A 48 -8.15 6.28 0.36
C TYR A 48 -8.79 5.88 -0.99
N LYS A 49 -9.64 4.84 -1.00
CA LYS A 49 -10.30 4.28 -2.19
C LYS A 49 -9.30 3.87 -3.29
N ILE A 50 -8.25 3.17 -2.89
CA ILE A 50 -7.18 2.67 -3.77
C ILE A 50 -7.39 1.18 -3.98
N TRP A 51 -7.23 0.69 -5.21
CA TRP A 51 -7.28 -0.74 -5.48
C TRP A 51 -6.09 -1.43 -4.82
N MET A 52 -6.35 -2.50 -4.06
CA MET A 52 -5.30 -3.31 -3.46
C MET A 52 -5.19 -4.63 -4.22
N HIS A 53 -4.04 -4.87 -4.85
CA HIS A 53 -3.64 -6.16 -5.35
C HIS A 53 -2.72 -6.85 -4.34
N VAL A 54 -2.86 -8.16 -4.20
CA VAL A 54 -1.94 -9.00 -3.43
C VAL A 54 -1.30 -9.97 -4.41
N ASP A 55 0.02 -9.87 -4.51
CA ASP A 55 0.90 -10.79 -5.22
C ASP A 55 1.39 -11.89 -4.26
#